data_AF-R4WCH3-F1
#
_entry.id   AF-R4WCH3-F1
#
_cell.length_a   1.000
_cell.length_b   1.000
_cell.length_c   1.000
_cell.angle_alpha   90.00
_cell.angle_beta   90.00
_cell.angle_gamma   90.00
#
_symmetry.space_group_name_H-M   'P 1'
#
loop_
_entity.id
_entity.type
_entity.pdbx_description
1 polymer ?
#
loop_
_entity_poly.entity_id
_entity_poly.type
_entity_poly.pdbx_seq_one_letter_code
_entity_poly.pdbx_strand_id
1 'polypeptide(L)' 'QKFAIQEIKLAVIHLYQHYVFRHSASMEFPLEFQFGIVVNFRHGVKLQVIKRQ' A
#
# COMPACT_ATOMS: atom_id res chain seq x y z
N GLN A 1 -21.72 1.12 -4.27
CA GLN A 1 -20.24 1.12 -4.38
C GLN A 1 -19.54 2.41 -3.91
N LYS A 2 -20.25 3.52 -3.64
CA LYS A 2 -19.63 4.79 -3.23
C LYS A 2 -18.90 4.77 -1.87
N PHE A 3 -19.21 3.81 -0.99
CA PHE A 3 -18.61 3.72 0.34
C PHE A 3 -17.15 3.28 0.31
N ALA A 4 -16.81 2.18 -0.40
CA ALA A 4 -15.44 1.66 -0.43
C ALA A 4 -14.43 2.71 -0.96
N ILE A 5 -14.82 3.48 -1.97
CA ILE A 5 -13.93 4.54 -2.50
C ILE A 5 -13.76 5.70 -1.52
N GLN A 6 -14.79 6.04 -0.73
CA GLN A 6 -14.69 7.09 0.28
C GLN A 6 -13.81 6.64 1.46
N GLU A 7 -13.95 5.38 1.88
CA GLU A 7 -13.14 4.77 2.92
C GLU A 7 -11.65 4.73 2.53
N ILE A 8 -11.34 4.27 1.32
CA ILE A 8 -9.96 4.25 0.81
C ILE A 8 -9.38 5.66 0.74
N LYS A 9 -10.15 6.65 0.25
CA LYS A 9 -9.70 8.04 0.19
C LYS A 9 -9.37 8.60 1.57
N LEU A 10 -10.26 8.41 2.54
CA LEU A 10 -10.05 8.89 3.89
C LEU A 10 -8.81 8.25 4.54
N ALA A 11 -8.65 6.93 4.39
CA ALA A 11 -7.50 6.20 4.87
C ALA A 11 -6.19 6.70 4.24
N VAL A 12 -6.16 6.87 2.91
CA VAL A 12 -4.97 7.35 2.19
C VAL A 12 -4.62 8.78 2.60
N ILE A 13 -5.61 9.69 2.72
CA ILE A 13 -5.36 11.07 3.19
C ILE A 13 -4.71 11.06 4.57
N HIS A 14 -5.30 10.33 5.52
CA HIS A 14 -4.77 10.25 6.87
C HIS A 14 -3.35 9.69 6.91
N LEU A 15 -3.08 8.62 6.16
CA LEU A 15 -1.76 7.99 6.10
C LEU A 15 -0.70 8.92 5.48
N TYR A 16 -1.02 9.60 4.37
CA TYR A 16 -0.04 10.46 3.68
C TYR A 16 0.18 11.82 4.35
N GLN A 17 -0.77 12.29 5.17
CA GLN A 17 -0.57 13.45 6.04
C GLN A 17 0.49 13.19 7.12
N HIS A 18 0.56 11.97 7.66
CA HIS A 18 1.39 11.66 8.82
C HIS A 18 2.63 10.83 8.48
N TYR A 19 2.69 10.21 7.31
CA TYR A 19 3.77 9.30 6.94
C TYR A 19 4.29 9.53 5.53
N VAL A 20 5.55 9.16 5.34
CA VAL A 20 6.20 8.95 4.05
C VAL A 20 6.49 7.46 3.93
N PHE A 21 6.07 6.87 2.81
CA PHE A 21 6.29 5.46 2.51
C PHE A 21 7.42 5.32 1.48
N ARG A 22 8.34 4.38 1.71
CA ARG A 22 9.41 4.01 0.77
C ARG A 22 9.47 2.50 0.60
N HIS A 23 9.98 2.02 -0.52
CA HIS A 23 10.26 0.60 -0.69
C HIS A 23 11.22 0.11 0.40
N SER A 24 10.93 -1.04 1.00
CA SER A 24 11.90 -1.72 1.86
C SER A 24 13.01 -2.33 1.00
N ALA A 25 14.23 -2.37 1.52
CA ALA A 25 15.36 -3.05 0.86
C ALA A 25 15.09 -4.56 0.64
N SER A 26 14.19 -5.15 1.42
CA SER A 26 13.77 -6.56 1.30
C SER A 26 12.53 -6.77 0.42
N MET A 27 12.07 -5.72 -0.26
CA MET A 27 10.92 -5.77 -1.16
C MET A 27 11.34 -6.27 -2.53
N GLU A 28 10.49 -7.09 -3.13
CA GLU A 28 10.65 -7.56 -4.50
C GLU A 28 10.51 -6.41 -5.51
N PHE A 29 11.31 -6.43 -6.58
CA PHE A 29 11.22 -5.48 -7.69
C PHE A 29 11.64 -6.15 -9.02
N PRO A 30 10.75 -6.22 -10.03
CA PRO A 30 9.36 -5.74 -10.04
C PRO A 30 8.44 -6.64 -9.18
N LEU A 31 7.33 -6.09 -8.70
CA LEU A 31 6.35 -6.87 -7.94
C LEU A 31 5.69 -7.95 -8.80
N GLU A 32 5.72 -9.19 -8.33
CA GLU A 32 4.99 -10.29 -8.97
C GLU A 32 3.54 -10.37 -8.46
N PHE A 33 2.61 -10.56 -9.39
CA PHE A 33 1.19 -10.76 -9.08
C PHE A 33 0.83 -12.24 -8.99
N GLN A 34 -0.10 -12.54 -8.09
CA GLN A 34 -0.82 -13.80 -8.05
C GLN A 34 -2.26 -13.54 -8.49
N PHE A 35 -2.64 -14.17 -9.61
CA PHE A 35 -3.98 -14.01 -10.19
C PHE A 35 -4.94 -15.05 -9.58
N GLY A 36 -6.07 -14.56 -9.09
CA GLY A 36 -7.17 -15.35 -8.55
C GLY A 36 -8.48 -14.56 -8.69
N ILE A 37 -9.51 -14.89 -7.90
CA ILE A 37 -10.78 -14.14 -7.89
C ILE A 37 -10.53 -12.65 -7.56
N VAL A 38 -9.56 -12.39 -6.67
CA VAL A 38 -9.02 -11.06 -6.39
C VAL A 38 -7.51 -11.13 -6.64
N VAL A 39 -6.97 -10.16 -7.37
CA VAL A 39 -5.53 -10.05 -7.65
C VAL A 39 -4.78 -9.72 -6.36
N ASN A 40 -3.68 -10.43 -6.12
CA ASN A 40 -2.80 -10.22 -4.96
C ASN A 40 -1.32 -10.09 -5.38
N PHE A 41 -0.48 -9.67 -4.44
CA PHE A 41 0.98 -9.71 -4.59
C PHE A 41 1.51 -11.07 -4.14
N ARG A 42 2.37 -11.71 -4.94
CA ARG A 42 2.90 -13.05 -4.67
C ARG A 42 3.70 -13.12 -3.35
N HIS A 43 4.52 -12.11 -3.09
CA HIS A 43 5.39 -12.04 -1.90
C HIS A 43 5.02 -10.89 -0.94
N GLY A 44 3.83 -10.29 -1.14
CA GLY A 44 3.38 -9.11 -0.40
C GLY A 44 4.16 -7.83 -0.72
N VAL A 45 3.76 -6.73 -0.10
CA VAL A 45 4.41 -5.41 -0.22
C VAL A 45 5.10 -5.08 1.09
N LYS A 46 6.39 -4.73 1.05
CA LYS A 46 7.18 -4.37 2.23
C LYS A 46 7.64 -2.92 2.14
N LEU A 47 7.21 -2.09 3.08
CA LEU A 47 7.52 -0.66 3.08
C LEU A 47 8.34 -0.27 4.31
N GLN A 48 9.17 0.76 4.15
CA GLN A 48 9.64 1.58 5.26
C GLN A 48 8.61 2.69 5.49
N VAL A 49 8.17 2.83 6.75
CA VAL A 49 7.21 3.85 7.17
C VAL A 49 7.95 4.90 7.99
N ILE A 50 7.96 6.13 7.50
CA ILE A 50 8.67 7.25 8.15
C ILE A 50 7.62 8.27 8.60
N LYS A 51 7.52 8.52 9.90
CA LYS A 51 6.59 9.52 10.45
C LYS A 51 7.06 10.92 10.05
N ARG A 52 6.13 11.74 9.56
CA ARG A 52 6.33 13.18 9.31
C ARG A 52 6.33 13.91 10.65
N GLN A 53 7.21 14.89 10.78
CA GLN A 53 7.24 15.80 11.93
C GLN A 53 6.02 16.73 11.91
#